data_AF-A0A2A4JW84-F1
#
_entry.id   AF-A0A2A4JW84-F1
#
_cell.length_a   1.000
_cell.length_b   1.000
_cell.length_c   1.000
_cell.angle_alpha   90.00
_cell.angle_beta   90.00
_cell.angle_gamma   90.00
#
_symmetry.space_group_name_H-M   'P 1'
#
loop_
_entity.id
_entity.type
_entity.pdbx_description
1 polymer ?
#
loop_
_entity_poly.entity_id
_entity_poly.type
_entity_poly.pdbx_seq_one_letter_code
_entity_poly.pdbx_strand_id
1 'polypeptide(L)'
;MENLYTIVKQLGSVVGSELKDSDILHCTRIAKLNNNNTRPRSIVVQLASPRLRDQLLAAVISYNKKNPEKKLNSFDFGLTCSKTPVYVVEHLSPANKSLHAAARLRAKDKGYKYVWIRNGRIF
;
A
#
# COMPACT_ATOMS: atom_id res chain seq x y z
N MET A 1 -21.15 -6.84 7.04
CA MET A 1 -19.85 -7.43 6.68
C MET A 1 -18.99 -6.36 6.01
N GLU A 2 -17.69 -6.38 6.22
CA GLU A 2 -16.78 -5.45 5.55
C GLU A 2 -16.67 -5.77 4.04
N ASN A 3 -16.84 -4.76 3.18
CA ASN A 3 -16.66 -4.91 1.73
C ASN A 3 -15.31 -4.32 1.30
N LEU A 4 -14.34 -5.21 1.04
CA LEU A 4 -12.99 -4.80 0.65
C LEU A 4 -12.95 -4.09 -0.72
N TYR A 5 -13.84 -4.44 -1.64
CA TYR A 5 -13.93 -3.78 -2.95
C TYR A 5 -14.34 -2.32 -2.79
N THR A 6 -15.31 -2.05 -1.91
CA THR A 6 -15.73 -0.67 -1.58
C THR A 6 -14.57 0.14 -1.01
N ILE A 7 -13.77 -0.44 -0.10
CA ILE A 7 -12.59 0.24 0.48
C ILE A 7 -11.56 0.58 -0.61
N VAL A 8 -11.29 -0.35 -1.52
CA VAL A 8 -10.32 -0.15 -2.61
C VAL A 8 -10.82 0.89 -3.61
N LYS A 9 -12.12 0.88 -3.96
CA LYS A 9 -12.71 1.93 -4.80
C LYS A 9 -12.68 3.29 -4.12
N GLN A 10 -12.96 3.35 -2.82
CA GLN A 10 -12.88 4.58 -2.03
C GLN A 10 -11.44 5.11 -1.98
N LEU A 11 -10.44 4.24 -1.82
CA LEU A 11 -9.02 4.63 -1.97
C LEU A 11 -8.79 5.32 -3.31
N GLY A 12 -9.27 4.72 -4.41
CA GLY A 12 -9.16 5.29 -5.75
C GLY A 12 -9.78 6.67 -5.85
N SER A 13 -11.00 6.85 -5.33
CA SER A 13 -11.70 8.14 -5.30
C SER A 13 -10.94 9.20 -4.50
N VAL A 14 -10.48 8.87 -3.28
CA VAL A 14 -9.72 9.79 -2.41
C VAL A 14 -8.46 10.31 -3.07
N VAL A 15 -7.72 9.46 -3.78
CA VAL A 15 -6.44 9.83 -4.39
C VAL A 15 -6.58 10.32 -5.84
N GLY A 16 -7.80 10.42 -6.37
CA GLY A 16 -8.07 10.84 -7.75
C GLY A 16 -7.64 9.84 -8.82
N SER A 17 -7.65 8.54 -8.49
CA SER A 17 -7.40 7.43 -9.40
C SER A 17 -8.55 6.43 -9.30
N GLU A 18 -9.69 6.77 -9.90
CA GLU A 18 -10.89 5.93 -9.86
C GLU A 18 -10.64 4.52 -10.39
N LEU A 19 -11.26 3.53 -9.72
CA LEU A 19 -11.15 2.12 -10.06
C LEU A 19 -12.55 1.57 -10.40
N LYS A 20 -12.65 0.87 -11.52
CA LYS A 20 -13.85 0.14 -11.93
C LYS A 20 -13.87 -1.25 -11.31
N ASP A 21 -15.00 -1.94 -11.38
CA ASP A 21 -15.09 -3.34 -10.93
C ASP A 21 -14.16 -4.26 -11.73
N SER A 22 -14.06 -4.04 -13.05
CA SER A 22 -13.17 -4.79 -13.94
C SER A 22 -11.69 -4.64 -13.60
N ASP A 23 -11.33 -3.59 -12.86
CA ASP A 23 -9.95 -3.27 -12.52
C ASP A 23 -9.42 -4.09 -11.34
N ILE A 24 -10.32 -4.65 -10.52
CA ILE A 24 -9.99 -5.39 -9.31
C ILE A 24 -10.27 -6.88 -9.58
N LEU A 25 -9.22 -7.64 -9.85
CA LEU A 25 -9.33 -9.08 -10.13
C LEU A 25 -9.51 -9.91 -8.85
N HIS A 26 -8.84 -9.50 -7.78
CA HIS A 26 -8.91 -10.18 -6.49
C HIS A 26 -8.62 -9.20 -5.35
N CYS A 27 -9.32 -9.36 -4.22
CA CYS A 27 -9.12 -8.54 -3.04
C CYS A 27 -9.34 -9.39 -1.78
N THR A 28 -8.34 -9.45 -0.92
CA THR A 28 -8.39 -10.28 0.29
C THR A 28 -7.60 -9.69 1.45
N ARG A 29 -7.93 -10.07 2.67
CA ARG A 29 -7.11 -9.78 3.85
C ARG A 29 -6.07 -10.88 4.02
N ILE A 30 -4.81 -10.50 4.21
CA ILE A 30 -3.75 -11.48 4.48
C ILE A 30 -3.61 -11.74 5.98
N ALA A 31 -3.23 -12.98 6.32
CA ALA A 31 -2.90 -13.36 7.68
C ALA A 31 -1.73 -12.50 8.22
N LYS A 32 -1.75 -12.24 9.53
CA LYS A 32 -0.64 -11.56 10.18
C LYS A 32 0.50 -12.55 10.32
N LEU A 33 1.73 -12.09 10.10
CA LEU A 33 2.91 -12.88 10.42
C LEU A 33 3.08 -13.04 11.95
N ASN A 34 2.65 -12.03 12.71
CA ASN A 34 2.62 -12.04 14.17
C ASN A 34 1.18 -11.79 14.66
N ASN A 35 0.57 -12.82 15.25
CA ASN A 35 -0.82 -12.77 15.72
C ASN A 35 -1.04 -11.88 16.95
N ASN A 36 0.01 -11.51 17.68
CA ASN A 36 -0.10 -10.68 18.88
C ASN A 36 -0.25 -9.17 18.56
N ASN A 37 -0.17 -8.78 17.29
CA ASN A 37 -0.30 -7.39 16.88
C ASN A 37 -1.78 -6.98 16.78
N THR A 38 -2.19 -5.91 17.47
CA THR A 38 -3.56 -5.37 17.46
C THR A 38 -3.94 -4.66 16.15
N ARG A 39 -2.97 -4.33 15.30
CA ARG A 39 -3.22 -3.64 14.01
C ARG A 39 -4.15 -4.46 13.11
N PRO A 40 -5.02 -3.84 12.30
CA PRO A 40 -5.82 -4.56 11.30
C PRO A 40 -4.96 -5.37 10.33
N ARG A 41 -5.51 -6.47 9.81
CA ARG A 41 -4.86 -7.24 8.73
C ARG A 41 -4.64 -6.34 7.50
N SER A 42 -3.57 -6.54 6.75
CA SER A 42 -3.40 -5.83 5.48
C SER A 42 -4.36 -6.37 4.43
N ILE A 43 -4.76 -5.51 3.50
CA ILE A 43 -5.52 -5.89 2.30
C ILE A 43 -4.52 -6.05 1.16
N VAL A 44 -4.60 -7.15 0.43
CA VAL A 44 -3.86 -7.37 -0.81
C VAL A 44 -4.86 -7.35 -1.95
N VAL A 45 -4.52 -6.57 -2.99
CA VAL A 45 -5.34 -6.36 -4.17
C VAL A 45 -4.54 -6.79 -5.40
N GLN A 46 -5.13 -7.64 -6.23
CA GLN A 46 -4.66 -7.93 -7.56
C GLN A 46 -5.43 -7.05 -8.54
N LEU A 47 -4.73 -6.16 -9.22
CA LEU A 47 -5.29 -5.28 -10.24
C LEU A 47 -5.19 -5.89 -11.63
N ALA A 48 -6.04 -5.44 -12.55
CA ALA A 48 -6.09 -5.94 -13.93
C ALA A 48 -4.79 -5.75 -14.72
N SER A 49 -3.96 -4.77 -14.37
CA SER A 49 -2.66 -4.56 -15.01
C SER A 49 -1.61 -3.93 -14.08
N PRO A 50 -0.31 -4.17 -14.31
CA PRO A 50 0.78 -3.46 -13.63
C PRO A 50 0.74 -1.94 -13.82
N ARG A 51 0.27 -1.48 -14.99
CA ARG A 51 0.10 -0.05 -15.28
C ARG A 51 -0.88 0.60 -14.30
N LEU A 52 -1.99 -0.07 -14.02
CA LEU A 52 -2.99 0.44 -13.08
C LEU A 52 -2.45 0.47 -11.64
N ARG A 53 -1.68 -0.55 -11.25
CA ARG A 53 -0.97 -0.55 -9.96
C ARG A 53 -0.04 0.66 -9.85
N ASP A 54 0.75 0.92 -10.87
CA ASP A 54 1.72 2.03 -10.86
C ASP A 54 1.02 3.39 -10.83
N GLN A 55 -0.08 3.54 -11.59
CA GLN A 55 -0.93 4.74 -11.55
C GLN A 55 -1.49 4.98 -10.16
N LEU A 56 -2.06 3.95 -9.51
CA LEU A 56 -2.62 4.07 -8.16
C LEU A 56 -1.54 4.43 -7.13
N LEU A 57 -0.37 3.80 -7.19
CA LEU A 57 0.76 4.12 -6.30
C LEU A 57 1.25 5.56 -6.50
N ALA A 58 1.39 6.01 -7.75
CA ALA A 58 1.77 7.38 -8.07
C ALA A 58 0.73 8.40 -7.59
N ALA A 59 -0.57 8.09 -7.71
CA ALA A 59 -1.65 8.91 -7.22
C ALA A 59 -1.61 9.04 -5.68
N VAL A 60 -1.40 7.94 -4.95
CA VAL A 60 -1.23 7.95 -3.49
C VAL A 60 -0.03 8.80 -3.08
N ILE A 61 1.13 8.64 -3.74
CA ILE A 61 2.32 9.45 -3.47
C ILE A 61 2.03 10.93 -3.70
N SER A 62 1.37 11.25 -4.81
CA SER A 62 1.01 12.63 -5.17
C SER A 62 0.03 13.24 -4.17
N TYR A 63 -0.98 12.48 -3.74
CA TYR A 63 -1.92 12.87 -2.71
C TYR A 63 -1.20 13.19 -1.39
N ASN A 64 -0.30 12.32 -0.94
CA ASN A 64 0.46 12.53 0.30
C ASN A 64 1.42 13.73 0.22
N LYS A 65 1.98 14.01 -0.96
CA LYS A 65 2.83 15.20 -1.18
C LYS A 65 2.01 16.50 -1.16
N LYS A 66 0.80 16.48 -1.72
CA LYS A 66 -0.13 17.62 -1.69
C LYS A 66 -0.72 17.86 -0.30
N ASN A 67 -0.82 16.83 0.53
CA ASN A 67 -1.41 16.87 1.87
C ASN A 67 -0.41 16.45 2.96
N PRO A 68 0.67 17.20 3.22
CA PRO A 68 1.73 16.78 4.16
C PRO A 68 1.22 16.57 5.61
N GLU A 69 0.31 17.43 6.08
CA GLU A 69 -0.30 17.36 7.42
C GLU A 69 -1.46 16.36 7.52
N LYS A 70 -2.03 15.99 6.37
CA LYS A 70 -3.22 15.13 6.26
C LYS A 70 -3.00 14.06 5.19
N LYS A 71 -1.89 13.33 5.31
CA LYS A 71 -1.62 12.15 4.48
C LYS A 71 -2.77 11.15 4.59
N LEU A 72 -2.86 10.27 3.60
CA LEU A 72 -3.86 9.21 3.54
C LEU A 72 -4.00 8.49 4.89
N ASN A 73 -5.21 8.50 5.43
CA ASN A 73 -5.49 8.05 6.79
C ASN A 73 -6.90 7.45 6.91
N SER A 74 -7.20 6.84 8.05
CA SER A 74 -8.47 6.16 8.30
C SER A 74 -9.72 7.02 8.08
N PHE A 75 -9.65 8.35 8.26
CA PHE A 75 -10.82 9.22 8.08
C PHE A 75 -11.20 9.38 6.60
N ASP A 76 -10.24 9.26 5.69
CA ASP A 76 -10.52 9.29 4.25
C ASP A 76 -11.40 8.09 3.81
N PHE A 77 -11.46 7.06 4.66
CA PHE A 77 -12.30 5.87 4.49
C PHE A 77 -13.61 5.93 5.28
N GLY A 78 -13.95 7.08 5.88
CA GLY A 78 -15.14 7.22 6.74
C GLY A 78 -15.05 6.45 8.05
N LEU A 79 -13.86 5.98 8.44
CA LEU A 79 -13.66 5.27 9.70
C LEU A 79 -13.60 6.29 10.85
N THR A 80 -14.56 6.24 11.75
CA THR A 80 -14.73 7.18 12.87
C THR A 80 -13.87 6.84 14.10
N CYS A 81 -12.95 5.89 13.99
CA CYS A 81 -12.05 5.48 15.08
C CYS A 81 -10.90 6.49 15.28
N SER A 82 -9.78 6.08 15.86
CA SER A 82 -8.58 6.92 15.91
C SER A 82 -8.03 7.18 14.50
N LYS A 83 -7.60 8.42 14.25
CA LYS A 83 -6.93 8.81 13.00
C LYS A 83 -5.61 8.05 12.91
N THR A 84 -5.53 7.10 11.99
CA THR A 84 -4.35 6.27 11.79
C THR A 84 -3.88 6.36 10.34
N PRO A 85 -2.56 6.46 10.08
CA PRO A 85 -2.04 6.51 8.71
C PRO A 85 -2.35 5.23 7.95
N VAL A 86 -2.69 5.36 6.67
CA VAL A 86 -2.90 4.25 5.74
C VAL A 86 -1.76 4.24 4.71
N TYR A 87 -1.09 3.10 4.61
CA TYR A 87 0.04 2.92 3.70
C TYR A 87 -0.36 2.02 2.53
N VAL A 88 -0.05 2.47 1.31
CA VAL A 88 -0.24 1.71 0.07
C VAL A 88 1.12 1.45 -0.53
N VAL A 89 1.47 0.18 -0.69
CA VAL A 89 2.78 -0.26 -1.19
C VAL A 89 2.62 -1.43 -2.15
N GLU A 90 3.59 -1.61 -3.04
CA GLU A 90 3.67 -2.80 -3.87
C GLU A 90 3.81 -4.06 -2.99
N HIS A 91 3.04 -5.10 -3.30
CA HIS A 91 3.13 -6.36 -2.58
C HIS A 91 4.34 -7.16 -3.04
N LEU A 92 5.16 -7.60 -2.08
CA LEU A 92 6.33 -8.46 -2.30
C LEU A 92 6.09 -9.86 -1.72
N SER A 93 6.70 -10.88 -2.34
CA SER A 93 6.81 -12.22 -1.77
C SER A 93 7.57 -12.18 -0.44
N PRO A 94 7.39 -13.16 0.46
CA PRO A 94 8.16 -13.23 1.71
C PRO A 94 9.67 -13.18 1.48
N ALA A 95 10.17 -13.90 0.48
CA ALA A 95 11.58 -13.88 0.09
C ALA A 95 12.05 -12.46 -0.32
N ASN A 96 11.28 -11.76 -1.16
CA ASN A 96 11.63 -10.40 -1.57
C ASN A 96 11.53 -9.39 -0.42
N LYS A 97 10.63 -9.60 0.55
CA LYS A 97 10.58 -8.78 1.77
C LYS A 97 11.86 -8.95 2.60
N SER A 98 12.31 -10.19 2.79
CA SER A 98 13.58 -10.50 3.47
C SER A 98 14.77 -9.90 2.74
N LEU A 99 14.83 -10.06 1.41
CA LEU A 99 15.89 -9.49 0.59
C LEU A 99 15.90 -7.95 0.65
N HIS A 100 14.74 -7.30 0.60
CA HIS A 100 14.63 -5.85 0.73
C HIS A 100 15.05 -5.36 2.13
N ALA A 101 14.76 -6.13 3.19
CA ALA A 101 15.26 -5.82 4.53
C ALA A 101 16.79 -5.92 4.60
N ALA A 102 17.39 -6.98 4.06
CA ALA A 102 18.84 -7.15 4.00
C ALA A 102 19.53 -6.07 3.15
N ALA A 103 18.95 -5.73 2.00
CA ALA A 103 19.44 -4.66 1.12
C ALA A 103 19.47 -3.30 1.84
N ARG A 104 18.40 -2.94 2.58
CA ARG A 104 18.36 -1.69 3.36
C ARG A 104 19.43 -1.65 4.45
N LEU A 105 19.69 -2.77 5.13
CA LEU A 105 20.76 -2.85 6.13
C LEU A 105 22.12 -2.60 5.47
N ARG A 106 22.41 -3.33 4.39
CA ARG A 106 23.69 -3.20 3.69
C ARG A 106 23.89 -1.82 3.06
N ALA A 107 22.82 -1.23 2.52
CA ALA A 107 22.81 0.11 1.96
C ALA A 107 23.18 1.15 3.02
N LYS A 108 22.60 1.05 4.22
CA LYS A 108 22.95 1.90 5.37
C LYS A 108 24.42 1.78 5.74
N ASP A 109 24.95 0.56 5.84
CA ASP A 109 26.37 0.32 6.17
C ASP A 109 27.33 0.90 5.14
N LYS A 110 26.88 1.00 3.88
CA LYS A 110 27.64 1.53 2.75
C LYS A 110 27.40 3.02 2.50
N GLY A 111 26.56 3.68 3.30
CA GLY A 111 26.26 5.10 3.15
C GLY A 111 25.31 5.46 2.00
N TYR A 112 24.56 4.50 1.45
CA TYR A 112 23.53 4.80 0.46
C TYR A 112 22.32 5.46 1.12
N LYS A 113 21.84 6.56 0.52
CA LYS A 113 20.72 7.34 1.04
C LYS A 113 19.35 6.72 0.78
N TYR A 114 19.22 5.96 -0.31
CA TYR A 114 17.94 5.45 -0.79
C TYR A 114 18.04 3.99 -1.17
N VAL A 115 16.99 3.24 -0.84
CA VAL A 115 16.70 1.89 -1.35
C VAL A 115 15.22 1.88 -1.68
N TRP A 116 14.86 1.44 -2.87
CA TRP A 116 13.47 1.41 -3.31
C TRP A 116 13.14 0.14 -4.08
N ILE A 117 11.85 -0.07 -4.28
CA ILE A 117 11.32 -1.21 -4.99
C ILE A 117 10.53 -0.75 -6.21
N ARG A 118 10.63 -1.51 -7.30
CA ARG A 118 9.80 -1.32 -8.49
C ARG A 118 9.66 -2.65 -9.23
N ASN A 119 8.43 -3.08 -9.50
CA ASN A 119 8.15 -4.32 -10.24
C ASN A 119 8.79 -5.53 -9.58
N GLY A 120 8.73 -5.60 -8.25
CA GLY A 120 9.35 -6.68 -7.47
C GLY A 120 10.88 -6.69 -7.43
N ARG A 121 11.57 -5.73 -8.05
CA ARG A 121 13.03 -5.57 -8.01
C ARG A 121 13.43 -4.51 -6.97
N ILE A 122 14.62 -4.67 -6.40
CA ILE A 122 15.20 -3.80 -5.38
C ILE A 122 16.37 -3.03 -6.00
N PHE A 123 16.39 -1.71 -5.77
CA PHE A 123 17.40 -0.77 -6.27
C PHE A 123 17.95 0.07 -5.13
#